data_AF-A0A3M1N4K9-F1
#
_entry.id   AF-A0A3M1N4K9-F1
#
_cell.length_a   1.000
_cell.length_b   1.000
_cell.length_c   1.000
_cell.angle_alpha   90.00
_cell.angle_beta   90.00
_cell.angle_gamma   90.00
#
_symmetry.space_group_name_H-M   'P 1'
#
loop_
_entity.id
_entity.type
_entity.pdbx_description
1 polymer ?
#
loop_
_entity_poly.entity_id
_entity_poly.type
_entity_poly.pdbx_seq_one_letter_code
_entity_poly.pdbx_strand_id
1 'polypeptide(L)'
;MQGCSRGDYTAGIIAPMNETLPEVLVGKLLRARGWRLAVAESCTGGLIGHRLTNVPGSSTYYQGSITAYAYEAKVRLLGVRWETLEAHGAVSEAVVLEMARGVRRALAADVGLSVSGIAGPGGGTPEKPVGTTWIGLSTPFGDTALKTVGHGDRLANKEHSAEEALQLLVRTLKDTPEVHQPLPETTQAGEPVDVTARFEADGHVTPMVLHTPEGRVNLSVGRRWANERGEHALAMLPDGQVIHLFFSPLTRRWYRLPRAGQHTTA
;
A
#
# COMPACT_ATOMS: atom_id res chain seq x y z
N MET A 1 15.64 -29.92 43.22
CA MET A 1 14.60 -29.43 42.29
C MET A 1 14.11 -28.08 42.81
N GLN A 2 14.72 -27.00 42.34
CA GLN A 2 14.34 -25.62 42.68
C GLN A 2 13.36 -25.11 41.64
N GLY A 3 12.20 -24.64 42.11
CA GLY A 3 11.14 -24.09 41.28
C GLY A 3 11.56 -22.76 40.65
N CYS A 4 11.43 -22.68 39.33
CA CYS A 4 11.51 -21.42 38.59
C CYS A 4 10.29 -20.56 38.93
N SER A 5 10.51 -19.39 39.53
CA SER A 5 9.51 -18.35 39.65
C SER A 5 9.18 -17.80 38.26
N ARG A 6 7.88 -17.68 37.97
CA ARG A 6 7.37 -16.93 36.82
C ARG A 6 7.61 -15.45 37.08
N GLY A 7 8.54 -14.86 36.34
CA GLY A 7 8.70 -13.41 36.29
C GLY A 7 7.50 -12.78 35.59
N ASP A 8 6.82 -11.89 36.30
CA ASP A 8 5.76 -11.03 35.80
C ASP A 8 6.29 -10.11 34.69
N TYR A 9 5.85 -10.35 33.46
CA TYR A 9 5.98 -9.39 32.36
C TYR A 9 4.92 -8.32 32.54
N THR A 10 5.20 -7.32 33.36
CA THR A 10 4.31 -6.18 33.54
C THR A 10 4.57 -5.11 32.48
N ALA A 11 3.44 -4.69 31.89
CA ALA A 11 3.14 -3.35 31.39
C ALA A 11 3.97 -2.83 30.22
N GLY A 12 3.43 -3.11 29.02
CA GLY A 12 3.67 -2.30 27.84
C GLY A 12 3.42 -0.81 28.10
N ILE A 13 4.16 -0.01 27.34
CA ILE A 13 4.01 1.43 27.22
C ILE A 13 2.60 1.70 26.70
N ILE A 14 1.67 2.02 27.60
CA ILE A 14 0.38 2.58 27.24
C ILE A 14 0.66 4.04 26.88
N ALA A 15 0.67 4.33 25.57
CA ALA A 15 0.63 5.70 25.07
C ALA A 15 -0.56 6.44 25.71
N PRO A 16 -0.42 7.72 26.10
CA PRO A 16 -1.48 8.46 26.77
C PRO A 16 -2.77 8.47 25.94
N MET A 17 -3.90 8.27 26.63
CA MET A 17 -5.27 8.04 26.10
C MET A 17 -5.85 9.12 25.16
N ASN A 18 -5.10 10.15 24.75
CA ASN A 18 -5.63 11.25 23.95
C ASN A 18 -4.87 11.54 22.64
N GLU A 19 -3.83 10.77 22.31
CA GLU A 19 -3.20 10.84 20.99
C GLU A 19 -3.42 9.53 20.25
N THR A 20 -4.26 9.56 19.21
CA THR A 20 -4.47 8.39 18.37
C THR A 20 -3.19 8.08 17.61
N LEU A 21 -2.61 6.90 17.84
CA LEU A 21 -1.39 6.44 17.18
C LEU A 21 -1.49 6.59 15.64
N PRO A 22 -0.42 7.01 14.94
CA PRO A 22 -0.45 7.21 13.50
C PRO A 22 -0.94 6.01 12.69
N GLU A 23 -0.53 4.80 13.03
CA GLU A 23 -0.96 3.55 12.38
C GLU A 23 -2.47 3.32 12.49
N VAL A 24 -3.09 3.72 13.60
CA VAL A 24 -4.56 3.64 13.78
C VAL A 24 -5.25 4.63 12.86
N LEU A 25 -4.72 5.87 12.78
CA LEU A 25 -5.25 6.90 11.87
C LEU A 25 -5.08 6.51 10.41
N VAL A 26 -3.93 5.95 10.02
CA VAL A 26 -3.68 5.42 8.67
C VAL A 26 -4.76 4.40 8.30
N GLY A 27 -5.01 3.42 9.16
CA GLY A 27 -6.03 2.41 8.91
C GLY A 27 -7.43 3.00 8.76
N LYS A 28 -7.80 3.99 9.59
CA LYS A 28 -9.08 4.70 9.46
C LYS A 28 -9.20 5.44 8.12
N LEU A 29 -8.17 6.22 7.76
CA LEU A 29 -8.19 7.08 6.57
C LEU A 29 -8.17 6.29 5.26
N LEU A 30 -7.41 5.18 5.21
CA LEU A 30 -7.35 4.30 4.05
C LEU A 30 -8.66 3.53 3.86
N ARG A 31 -9.25 3.00 4.94
CA ARG A 31 -10.55 2.32 4.88
C ARG A 31 -11.66 3.25 4.39
N ALA A 32 -11.70 4.49 4.89
CA ALA A 32 -12.67 5.49 4.43
C ALA A 32 -12.57 5.76 2.91
N ARG A 33 -11.37 5.61 2.33
CA ARG A 33 -11.13 5.78 0.88
C ARG A 33 -11.26 4.49 0.07
N GLY A 34 -11.38 3.33 0.73
CA GLY A 34 -11.24 2.02 0.09
C GLY A 34 -9.88 1.82 -0.58
N TRP A 35 -8.84 2.44 -0.03
CA TRP A 35 -7.47 2.41 -0.56
C TRP A 35 -6.61 1.37 0.16
N ARG A 36 -5.64 0.85 -0.58
CA ARG A 36 -4.66 -0.13 -0.11
C ARG A 36 -3.26 0.48 -0.06
N LEU A 37 -2.48 0.07 0.93
CA LEU A 37 -1.13 0.51 1.22
C LEU A 37 -0.13 -0.64 1.05
N ALA A 38 0.98 -0.33 0.40
CA ALA A 38 2.19 -1.15 0.32
C ALA A 38 3.39 -0.37 0.88
N VAL A 39 4.32 -1.06 1.53
CA VAL A 39 5.48 -0.40 2.19
C VAL A 39 6.82 -1.00 1.74
N ALA A 40 7.77 -0.16 1.30
CA ALA A 40 9.15 -0.55 1.04
C ALA A 40 10.05 -0.10 2.18
N GLU A 41 10.63 -1.03 2.92
CA GLU A 41 11.47 -0.74 4.08
C GLU A 41 12.95 -0.98 3.79
N SER A 42 13.81 -0.12 4.32
CA SER A 42 15.26 -0.34 4.34
C SER A 42 15.75 -0.26 5.79
N CYS A 43 16.13 0.93 6.30
CA CYS A 43 16.71 1.07 7.65
C CYS A 43 15.77 0.66 8.79
N THR A 44 14.46 0.75 8.61
CA THR A 44 13.43 0.33 9.58
C THR A 44 13.31 -1.18 9.69
N GLY A 45 13.66 -1.94 8.63
CA GLY A 45 13.79 -3.39 8.68
C GLY A 45 12.51 -4.18 8.96
N GLY A 46 11.33 -3.64 8.61
CA GLY A 46 10.03 -4.28 8.86
C GLY A 46 9.24 -3.64 10.01
N LEU A 47 9.79 -2.63 10.67
CA LEU A 47 9.16 -1.97 11.81
C LEU A 47 7.85 -1.25 11.45
N ILE A 48 7.77 -0.66 10.25
CA ILE A 48 6.52 -0.01 9.81
C ILE A 48 5.44 -1.06 9.59
N GLY A 49 5.79 -2.15 8.90
CA GLY A 49 4.91 -3.30 8.74
C GLY A 49 4.45 -3.87 10.08
N HIS A 50 5.36 -4.04 11.04
CA HIS A 50 5.06 -4.49 12.40
C HIS A 50 3.99 -3.62 13.07
N ARG A 51 4.19 -2.29 13.08
CA ARG A 51 3.23 -1.32 13.66
C ARG A 51 1.87 -1.39 12.99
N LEU A 52 1.83 -1.43 11.65
CA LEU A 52 0.58 -1.55 10.90
C LEU A 52 -0.17 -2.85 11.21
N THR A 53 0.55 -3.98 11.35
CA THR A 53 -0.08 -5.26 11.66
C THR A 53 -0.61 -5.36 13.09
N ASN A 54 -0.13 -4.53 14.02
CA ASN A 54 -0.67 -4.44 15.38
C ASN A 54 -2.05 -3.76 15.42
N VAL A 55 -2.50 -3.11 14.33
CA VAL A 55 -3.84 -2.54 14.21
C VAL A 55 -4.84 -3.62 13.77
N PRO A 56 -5.90 -3.92 14.55
CA PRO A 56 -6.92 -4.89 14.15
C PRO A 56 -7.57 -4.54 12.80
N GLY A 57 -7.78 -5.58 11.97
CA GLY A 57 -8.33 -5.43 10.63
C GLY A 57 -7.38 -4.78 9.62
N SER A 58 -6.07 -4.73 9.91
CA SER A 58 -5.05 -4.21 8.99
C SER A 58 -5.04 -4.89 7.62
N SER A 59 -5.43 -6.16 7.53
CA SER A 59 -5.60 -6.90 6.27
C SER A 59 -6.54 -6.24 5.26
N THR A 60 -7.45 -5.37 5.70
CA THR A 60 -8.38 -4.66 4.81
C THR A 60 -7.73 -3.55 4.00
N TYR A 61 -6.59 -3.01 4.44
CA TYR A 61 -5.93 -1.87 3.79
C TYR A 61 -4.42 -2.07 3.60
N TYR A 62 -3.75 -2.94 4.35
CA TYR A 62 -2.31 -3.16 4.22
C TYR A 62 -2.03 -4.43 3.42
N GLN A 63 -1.42 -4.29 2.25
CA GLN A 63 -1.10 -5.41 1.35
C GLN A 63 0.17 -6.16 1.75
N GLY A 64 1.05 -5.50 2.50
CA GLY A 64 2.32 -6.05 2.91
C GLY A 64 3.48 -5.09 2.65
N SER A 65 4.67 -5.61 2.86
CA SER A 65 5.91 -4.86 2.69
C SER A 65 6.98 -5.65 1.95
N ILE A 66 7.92 -4.90 1.39
CA ILE A 66 9.17 -5.41 0.83
C ILE A 66 10.31 -4.75 1.61
N THR A 67 11.06 -5.55 2.36
CA THR A 67 12.29 -5.08 3.02
C THR A 67 13.47 -5.15 2.05
N ALA A 68 13.73 -4.06 1.33
CA ALA A 68 14.79 -3.94 0.33
C ALA A 68 16.03 -3.24 0.94
N TYR A 69 16.79 -3.96 1.77
CA TYR A 69 17.94 -3.38 2.48
C TYR A 69 19.14 -3.09 1.56
N ALA A 70 19.54 -4.06 0.74
CA ALA A 70 20.66 -3.94 -0.20
C ALA A 70 20.30 -3.14 -1.47
N TYR A 71 21.32 -2.66 -2.20
CA TYR A 71 21.12 -1.90 -3.45
C TYR A 71 20.47 -2.79 -4.52
N GLU A 72 20.96 -4.01 -4.67
CA GLU A 72 20.45 -5.03 -5.58
C GLU A 72 18.99 -5.39 -5.26
N ALA A 73 18.64 -5.42 -3.97
CA ALA A 73 17.25 -5.66 -3.56
C ALA A 73 16.33 -4.51 -3.97
N LYS A 74 16.78 -3.25 -3.85
CA LYS A 74 16.02 -2.07 -4.31
C LYS A 74 15.80 -2.14 -5.83
N VAL A 75 16.82 -2.53 -6.59
CA VAL A 75 16.74 -2.63 -8.04
C VAL A 75 15.81 -3.77 -8.45
N ARG A 76 16.08 -4.99 -7.96
CA ARG A 76 15.35 -6.19 -8.37
C ARG A 76 13.89 -6.21 -7.94
N LEU A 77 13.60 -5.77 -6.71
CA LEU A 77 12.26 -5.93 -6.12
C LEU A 77 11.39 -4.68 -6.31
N LEU A 78 11.99 -3.50 -6.38
CA LEU A 78 11.27 -2.22 -6.46
C LEU A 78 11.49 -1.49 -7.78
N GLY A 79 12.38 -1.98 -8.65
CA GLY A 79 12.67 -1.32 -9.94
C GLY A 79 13.37 0.03 -9.77
N VAL A 80 14.11 0.23 -8.67
CA VAL A 80 15.00 1.38 -8.54
C VAL A 80 16.09 1.26 -9.60
N ARG A 81 16.36 2.35 -10.31
CA ARG A 81 17.38 2.39 -11.36
C ARG A 81 18.76 2.38 -10.73
N TRP A 82 19.68 1.63 -11.34
CA TRP A 82 21.06 1.57 -10.86
C TRP A 82 21.74 2.93 -10.95
N GLU A 83 21.46 3.67 -12.02
CA GLU A 83 21.96 5.02 -12.28
C GLU A 83 21.52 6.02 -11.20
N THR A 84 20.28 5.89 -10.71
CA THR A 84 19.78 6.72 -9.59
C THR A 84 20.55 6.44 -8.30
N LEU A 85 20.86 5.16 -8.03
CA LEU A 85 21.64 4.76 -6.86
C LEU A 85 23.09 5.24 -6.94
N GLU A 86 23.72 5.17 -8.11
CA GLU A 86 25.08 5.68 -8.31
C GLU A 86 25.16 7.21 -8.16
N ALA A 87 24.22 7.94 -8.74
CA ALA A 87 24.23 9.40 -8.74
C ALA A 87 23.89 10.02 -7.36
N HIS A 88 22.96 9.42 -6.62
CA HIS A 88 22.41 10.04 -5.40
C HIS A 88 22.66 9.24 -4.11
N GLY A 89 23.03 7.96 -4.24
CA GLY A 89 23.08 7.02 -3.13
C GLY A 89 21.69 6.60 -2.63
N ALA A 90 21.65 5.48 -1.90
CA ALA A 90 20.39 4.90 -1.40
C ALA A 90 19.58 5.81 -0.45
N VAL A 91 20.23 6.73 0.25
CA VAL A 91 19.58 7.68 1.16
C VAL A 91 19.45 9.03 0.46
N SER A 92 18.45 9.10 -0.41
CA SER A 92 18.14 10.27 -1.24
C SER A 92 16.66 10.31 -1.61
N GLU A 93 16.18 11.50 -1.97
CA GLU A 93 14.81 11.73 -2.47
C GLU A 93 14.49 10.85 -3.68
N ALA A 94 15.37 10.85 -4.69
CA ALA A 94 15.14 10.14 -5.94
C ALA A 94 14.95 8.63 -5.72
N VAL A 95 15.77 8.02 -4.85
CA VAL A 95 15.68 6.58 -4.55
C VAL A 95 14.39 6.26 -3.81
N VAL A 96 13.98 7.04 -2.80
CA VAL A 96 12.75 6.72 -2.05
C VAL A 96 11.49 6.94 -2.90
N LEU A 97 11.49 7.89 -3.83
CA LEU A 97 10.38 8.03 -4.78
C LEU A 97 10.29 6.83 -5.73
N GLU A 98 11.41 6.34 -6.25
CA GLU A 98 11.44 5.12 -7.06
C GLU A 98 11.01 3.88 -6.24
N MET A 99 11.47 3.74 -5.00
CA MET A 99 11.05 2.67 -4.09
C MET A 99 9.54 2.70 -3.80
N ALA A 100 8.97 3.88 -3.53
CA ALA A 100 7.54 4.06 -3.25
C ALA A 100 6.67 3.68 -4.46
N ARG A 101 7.03 4.14 -5.66
CA ARG A 101 6.36 3.74 -6.91
C ARG A 101 6.51 2.25 -7.17
N GLY A 102 7.70 1.72 -6.91
CA GLY A 102 8.05 0.31 -7.05
C GLY A 102 7.16 -0.60 -6.22
N VAL A 103 7.08 -0.37 -4.92
CA VAL A 103 6.29 -1.21 -4.01
C VAL A 103 4.80 -1.11 -4.30
N ARG A 104 4.32 0.10 -4.66
CA ARG A 104 2.93 0.31 -5.08
C ARG A 104 2.56 -0.59 -6.25
N ARG A 105 3.42 -0.67 -7.27
CA ARG A 105 3.21 -1.57 -8.42
C ARG A 105 3.35 -3.04 -8.03
N ALA A 106 4.42 -3.40 -7.30
CA ALA A 106 4.74 -4.79 -6.98
C ALA A 106 3.65 -5.48 -6.14
N LEU A 107 3.01 -4.74 -5.23
CA LEU A 107 1.92 -5.25 -4.39
C LEU A 107 0.53 -4.78 -4.85
N ALA A 108 0.44 -4.22 -6.06
CA ALA A 108 -0.78 -3.71 -6.66
C ALA A 108 -1.60 -2.83 -5.69
N ALA A 109 -0.97 -1.90 -4.98
CA ALA A 109 -1.61 -1.03 -3.98
C ALA A 109 -1.99 0.35 -4.57
N ASP A 110 -2.88 1.06 -3.88
CA ASP A 110 -3.24 2.44 -4.25
C ASP A 110 -2.17 3.44 -3.80
N VAL A 111 -1.53 3.15 -2.66
CA VAL A 111 -0.49 3.98 -2.05
C VAL A 111 0.76 3.14 -1.80
N GLY A 112 1.92 3.67 -2.16
CA GLY A 112 3.23 3.10 -1.82
C GLY A 112 3.99 4.03 -0.88
N LEU A 113 4.39 3.55 0.29
CA LEU A 113 5.27 4.26 1.22
C LEU A 113 6.65 3.63 1.17
N SER A 114 7.71 4.40 1.30
CA SER A 114 9.06 3.85 1.40
C SER A 114 9.96 4.64 2.34
N VAL A 115 10.95 3.95 2.92
CA VAL A 115 11.91 4.54 3.86
C VAL A 115 13.33 4.05 3.58
N SER A 116 14.26 5.00 3.47
CA SER A 116 15.70 4.72 3.42
C SER A 116 16.49 5.76 4.21
N GLY A 117 17.38 5.29 5.09
CA GLY A 117 18.08 6.17 6.03
C GLY A 117 19.33 5.54 6.64
N ILE A 118 20.05 6.36 7.39
CA ILE A 118 21.31 6.04 8.05
C ILE A 118 21.04 5.90 9.55
N ALA A 119 20.67 4.70 10.01
CA ALA A 119 20.30 4.50 11.41
C ALA A 119 21.46 4.72 12.41
N GLY A 120 22.72 4.64 11.96
CA GLY A 120 23.91 4.73 12.81
C GLY A 120 24.39 3.37 13.32
N PRO A 121 25.44 3.32 14.16
CA PRO A 121 26.19 4.48 14.66
C PRO A 121 27.17 5.07 13.64
N GLY A 122 27.42 4.40 12.50
CA GLY A 122 28.27 4.89 11.41
C GLY A 122 27.49 5.13 10.11
N GLY A 123 28.22 5.43 9.03
CA GLY A 123 27.67 5.60 7.68
C GLY A 123 27.12 7.00 7.37
N GLY A 124 27.18 7.92 8.34
CA GLY A 124 26.85 9.32 8.12
C GLY A 124 28.00 10.12 7.51
N THR A 125 27.66 11.22 6.86
CA THR A 125 28.59 12.28 6.40
C THR A 125 28.18 13.62 7.01
N PRO A 126 28.99 14.69 6.93
CA PRO A 126 28.57 16.02 7.38
C PRO A 126 27.26 16.50 6.73
N GLU A 127 27.01 16.15 5.47
CA GLU A 127 25.83 16.54 4.69
C GLU A 127 24.61 15.62 4.94
N LYS A 128 24.89 14.36 5.29
CA LYS A 128 23.90 13.31 5.59
C LYS A 128 24.30 12.62 6.91
N PRO A 129 24.12 13.28 8.07
CA PRO A 129 24.56 12.72 9.35
C PRO A 129 23.79 11.44 9.70
N VAL A 130 24.31 10.70 10.68
CA VAL A 130 23.57 9.61 11.33
C VAL A 130 22.20 10.12 11.79
N GLY A 131 21.17 9.30 11.59
CA GLY A 131 19.77 9.65 11.80
C GLY A 131 19.08 10.22 10.57
N THR A 132 19.81 10.58 9.51
CA THR A 132 19.20 11.06 8.25
C THR A 132 18.36 9.97 7.61
N THR A 133 17.09 10.27 7.36
CA THR A 133 16.15 9.39 6.68
C THR A 133 15.40 10.17 5.60
N TRP A 134 15.31 9.55 4.43
CA TRP A 134 14.38 9.94 3.37
C TRP A 134 13.17 9.01 3.39
N ILE A 135 12.01 9.60 3.20
CA ILE A 135 10.72 8.92 3.14
C ILE A 135 10.07 9.31 1.83
N GLY A 136 9.66 8.34 1.03
CA GLY A 136 8.96 8.56 -0.23
C GLY A 136 7.54 8.05 -0.14
N LEU A 137 6.59 8.79 -0.71
CA LEU A 137 5.19 8.41 -0.75
C LEU A 137 4.67 8.59 -2.19
N SER A 138 4.10 7.53 -2.75
CA SER A 138 3.47 7.52 -4.06
C SER A 138 1.98 7.28 -3.92
N THR A 139 1.18 8.17 -4.50
CA THR A 139 -0.29 8.12 -4.45
C THR A 139 -0.89 8.25 -5.85
N PRO A 140 -2.20 8.04 -6.03
CA PRO A 140 -2.87 8.33 -7.31
C PRO A 140 -2.79 9.82 -7.72
N PHE A 141 -2.56 10.73 -6.78
CA PHE A 141 -2.55 12.18 -7.01
C PHE A 141 -1.15 12.77 -7.20
N GLY A 142 -0.12 11.93 -7.14
CA GLY A 142 1.27 12.34 -7.26
C GLY A 142 2.13 11.74 -6.16
N ASP A 143 3.41 12.07 -6.23
CA ASP A 143 4.41 11.59 -5.28
C ASP A 143 4.96 12.76 -4.45
N THR A 144 5.35 12.46 -3.22
CA THR A 144 5.97 13.41 -2.30
C THR A 144 7.08 12.72 -1.52
N ALA A 145 8.05 13.50 -1.05
CA ALA A 145 9.15 13.02 -0.24
C ALA A 145 9.42 13.93 0.95
N LEU A 146 9.93 13.34 2.03
CA LEU A 146 10.31 14.03 3.25
C LEU A 146 11.72 13.60 3.67
N LYS A 147 12.58 14.56 3.96
CA LYS A 147 13.84 14.34 4.68
C LYS A 147 13.63 14.67 6.16
N THR A 148 14.05 13.77 7.03
CA THR A 148 14.06 13.97 8.49
C THR A 148 15.40 13.51 9.07
N VAL A 149 15.71 13.94 10.29
CA VAL A 149 16.94 13.55 11.00
C VAL A 149 16.57 13.18 12.44
N GLY A 150 16.79 11.92 12.80
CA GLY A 150 16.75 11.47 14.19
C GLY A 150 18.05 11.80 14.93
N HIS A 151 17.98 11.97 16.25
CA HIS A 151 19.12 12.31 17.10
C HIS A 151 19.45 11.23 18.13
N GLY A 152 18.85 10.05 18.00
CA GLY A 152 19.01 8.95 18.94
C GLY A 152 20.09 7.96 18.52
N ASP A 153 20.15 6.85 19.25
CA ASP A 153 20.92 5.68 18.84
C ASP A 153 20.26 4.94 17.67
N ARG A 154 20.84 3.80 17.25
CA ARG A 154 20.32 3.02 16.13
C ARG A 154 18.84 2.65 16.28
N LEU A 155 18.40 2.24 17.47
CA LEU A 155 17.02 1.80 17.68
C LEU A 155 16.09 3.00 17.69
N ALA A 156 16.44 4.06 18.43
CA ALA A 156 15.67 5.29 18.46
C ALA A 156 15.54 5.93 17.07
N ASN A 157 16.59 5.91 16.24
CA ASN A 157 16.53 6.43 14.87
C ASN A 157 15.63 5.59 13.95
N LYS A 158 15.54 4.28 14.17
CA LYS A 158 14.59 3.42 13.44
C LYS A 158 13.15 3.75 13.83
N GLU A 159 12.88 3.90 15.12
CA GLU A 159 11.55 4.30 15.62
C GLU A 159 11.13 5.67 15.09
N HIS A 160 12.04 6.66 15.16
CA HIS A 160 11.85 7.99 14.58
C HIS A 160 11.51 7.92 13.10
N SER A 161 12.26 7.11 12.33
CA SER A 161 12.03 6.93 10.90
C SER A 161 10.67 6.31 10.59
N ALA A 162 10.23 5.33 11.39
CA ALA A 162 8.92 4.70 11.22
C ALA A 162 7.78 5.66 11.59
N GLU A 163 7.95 6.42 12.67
CA GLU A 163 6.99 7.43 13.13
C GLU A 163 6.78 8.52 12.07
N GLU A 164 7.85 9.15 11.60
CA GLU A 164 7.78 10.21 10.58
C GLU A 164 7.16 9.70 9.27
N ALA A 165 7.40 8.44 8.91
CA ALA A 165 6.81 7.84 7.72
C ALA A 165 5.30 7.67 7.85
N LEU A 166 4.81 7.20 9.00
CA LEU A 166 3.38 7.10 9.27
C LEU A 166 2.73 8.49 9.40
N GLN A 167 3.40 9.47 10.01
CA GLN A 167 2.90 10.84 10.10
C GLN A 167 2.82 11.52 8.73
N LEU A 168 3.82 11.34 7.86
CA LEU A 168 3.75 11.81 6.46
C LEU A 168 2.54 11.22 5.74
N LEU A 169 2.28 9.92 5.92
CA LEU A 169 1.12 9.26 5.33
C LEU A 169 -0.19 9.83 5.88
N VAL A 170 -0.32 10.03 7.19
CA VAL A 170 -1.51 10.64 7.80
C VAL A 170 -1.75 12.04 7.26
N ARG A 171 -0.72 12.90 7.23
CA ARG A 171 -0.81 14.27 6.70
C ARG A 171 -1.28 14.25 5.25
N THR A 172 -0.60 13.47 4.41
CA THR A 172 -0.94 13.35 2.98
C THR A 172 -2.36 12.84 2.78
N LEU A 173 -2.81 11.82 3.54
CA LEU A 173 -4.17 11.31 3.42
C LEU A 173 -5.23 12.31 3.89
N LYS A 174 -4.95 13.17 4.87
CA LYS A 174 -5.87 14.24 5.31
C LYS A 174 -5.95 15.37 4.29
N ASP A 175 -4.81 15.77 3.73
CA ASP A 175 -4.72 16.88 2.77
C ASP A 175 -5.15 16.48 1.37
N THR A 176 -5.08 15.17 1.07
CA THR A 176 -5.69 14.61 -0.14
C THR A 176 -7.20 14.79 -0.03
N PRO A 177 -7.81 15.61 -0.91
CA PRO A 177 -9.25 15.81 -0.87
C PRO A 177 -9.93 14.45 -0.86
N GLU A 178 -11.00 14.32 -0.06
CA GLU A 178 -11.89 13.19 -0.23
C GLU A 178 -12.40 13.26 -1.64
N VAL A 179 -11.79 12.46 -2.49
CA VAL A 179 -12.36 12.15 -3.77
C VAL A 179 -13.51 11.21 -3.43
N HIS A 180 -14.65 11.81 -3.05
CA HIS A 180 -15.91 11.44 -3.68
C HIS A 180 -15.70 11.65 -5.18
N GLN A 181 -14.93 10.75 -5.81
CA GLN A 181 -15.28 10.36 -7.14
C GLN A 181 -16.61 9.67 -6.88
N PRO A 182 -17.73 10.20 -7.39
CA PRO A 182 -18.70 9.24 -7.89
C PRO A 182 -17.87 8.31 -8.75
N LEU A 183 -17.73 7.05 -8.31
CA LEU A 183 -17.26 5.96 -9.16
C LEU A 183 -17.96 6.21 -10.48
N PRO A 184 -17.23 6.31 -11.61
CA PRO A 184 -17.76 6.90 -12.83
C PRO A 184 -19.17 6.37 -13.02
N GLU A 185 -20.15 7.27 -13.01
CA GLU A 185 -21.50 6.93 -13.43
C GLU A 185 -21.34 6.45 -14.85
N THR A 186 -21.18 5.13 -15.00
CA THR A 186 -21.05 4.51 -16.28
C THR A 186 -22.47 4.52 -16.82
N THR A 187 -22.78 5.60 -17.54
CA THR A 187 -23.89 5.69 -18.49
C THR A 187 -23.66 4.78 -19.70
N GLN A 188 -22.46 4.19 -19.82
CA GLN A 188 -22.10 3.25 -20.88
C GLN A 188 -22.41 1.81 -20.49
N ALA A 189 -23.12 1.11 -21.38
CA ALA A 189 -23.33 -0.32 -21.30
C ALA A 189 -21.96 -1.04 -21.39
N GLY A 190 -21.57 -1.74 -20.33
CA GLY A 190 -20.40 -2.62 -20.37
C GLY A 190 -20.60 -3.77 -21.34
N GLU A 191 -19.49 -4.36 -21.80
CA GLU A 191 -19.51 -5.56 -22.64
C GLU A 191 -19.92 -6.77 -21.78
N PRO A 192 -20.95 -7.56 -22.15
CA PRO A 192 -21.28 -8.78 -21.44
C PRO A 192 -20.12 -9.76 -21.46
N VAL A 193 -19.78 -10.31 -20.31
CA VAL A 193 -18.71 -11.32 -20.19
C VAL A 193 -19.21 -12.53 -19.42
N ASP A 194 -18.67 -13.69 -19.75
CA ASP A 194 -18.97 -14.92 -19.02
C ASP A 194 -17.94 -15.13 -17.91
N VAL A 195 -18.44 -15.23 -16.69
CA VAL A 195 -17.62 -15.27 -15.48
C VAL A 195 -18.17 -16.32 -14.53
N THR A 196 -17.32 -17.28 -14.17
CA THR A 196 -17.59 -18.11 -12.98
C THR A 196 -17.26 -17.30 -11.75
N ALA A 197 -18.24 -17.18 -10.86
CA ALA A 197 -18.11 -16.43 -9.62
C ALA A 197 -18.51 -17.28 -8.42
N ARG A 198 -17.99 -16.90 -7.25
CA ARG A 198 -18.40 -17.43 -5.95
C ARG A 198 -19.39 -16.47 -5.32
N PHE A 199 -20.52 -17.00 -4.87
CA PHE A 199 -21.49 -16.27 -4.06
C PHE A 199 -21.18 -16.55 -2.59
N GLU A 200 -20.86 -15.50 -1.86
CA GLU A 200 -20.54 -15.57 -0.45
C GLU A 200 -21.81 -15.47 0.40
N ALA A 201 -21.76 -15.98 1.63
CA ALA A 201 -22.92 -16.01 2.53
C ALA A 201 -23.40 -14.62 2.98
N ASP A 202 -22.54 -13.61 2.86
CA ASP A 202 -22.83 -12.20 3.16
C ASP A 202 -23.45 -11.44 1.97
N GLY A 203 -23.69 -12.13 0.85
CA GLY A 203 -24.30 -11.57 -0.35
C GLY A 203 -23.31 -11.02 -1.37
N HIS A 204 -22.01 -10.98 -1.06
CA HIS A 204 -21.00 -10.54 -2.01
C HIS A 204 -20.75 -11.59 -3.11
N VAL A 205 -20.36 -11.10 -4.29
CA VAL A 205 -20.08 -11.94 -5.45
C VAL A 205 -18.64 -11.74 -5.91
N THR A 206 -17.85 -12.81 -5.87
CA THR A 206 -16.42 -12.79 -6.21
C THR A 206 -16.18 -13.43 -7.57
N PRO A 207 -15.72 -12.69 -8.59
CA PRO A 207 -15.40 -13.29 -9.88
C PRO A 207 -14.14 -14.16 -9.74
N MET A 208 -14.16 -15.37 -10.26
CA MET A 208 -13.04 -16.33 -10.13
C MET A 208 -12.40 -16.66 -11.47
N VAL A 209 -13.21 -16.85 -12.50
CA VAL A 209 -12.74 -17.27 -13.83
C VAL A 209 -13.46 -16.46 -14.88
N LEU A 210 -12.71 -15.80 -15.76
CA LEU A 210 -13.24 -15.20 -16.98
C LEU A 210 -13.15 -16.22 -18.12
N HIS A 211 -14.27 -16.45 -18.81
CA HIS A 211 -14.29 -17.30 -20.02
C HIS A 211 -14.14 -16.40 -21.25
N THR A 212 -13.12 -16.70 -22.04
CA THR A 212 -12.76 -16.00 -23.29
C THR A 212 -12.84 -16.99 -24.46
N PRO A 213 -12.93 -16.53 -25.71
CA PRO A 213 -12.82 -17.42 -26.88
C PRO A 213 -11.53 -18.25 -26.88
N GLU A 214 -10.45 -17.72 -26.31
CA GLU A 214 -9.13 -18.37 -26.23
C GLU A 214 -9.00 -19.35 -25.04
N GLY A 215 -9.99 -19.38 -24.14
CA GLY A 215 -10.02 -20.30 -23.00
C GLY A 215 -10.41 -19.64 -21.67
N ARG A 216 -10.03 -20.30 -20.57
CA ARG A 216 -10.37 -19.89 -19.20
C ARG A 216 -9.22 -19.13 -18.55
N VAL A 217 -9.51 -17.95 -18.00
CA VAL A 217 -8.55 -17.10 -17.30
C VAL A 217 -8.90 -17.03 -15.83
N ASN A 218 -8.04 -17.56 -14.97
CA ASN A 218 -8.17 -17.39 -13.52
C ASN A 218 -7.92 -15.93 -13.16
N LEU A 219 -8.85 -15.35 -12.41
CA LEU A 219 -8.82 -13.94 -12.02
C LEU A 219 -8.17 -13.80 -10.65
N SER A 220 -7.20 -12.89 -10.55
CA SER A 220 -6.74 -12.38 -9.26
C SER A 220 -7.58 -11.14 -8.93
N VAL A 221 -8.51 -11.28 -7.99
CA VAL A 221 -9.40 -10.17 -7.62
C VAL A 221 -8.73 -9.28 -6.58
N GLY A 222 -8.55 -8.01 -6.93
CA GLY A 222 -8.05 -6.98 -6.04
C GLY A 222 -9.22 -6.30 -5.31
N ARG A 223 -9.57 -5.09 -5.76
CA ARG A 223 -10.62 -4.28 -5.13
C ARG A 223 -12.01 -4.81 -5.48
N ARG A 224 -12.90 -4.85 -4.48
CA ARG A 224 -14.33 -5.12 -4.66
C ARG A 224 -15.15 -4.06 -3.95
N TRP A 225 -16.32 -3.74 -4.47
CA TRP A 225 -17.28 -2.85 -3.82
C TRP A 225 -18.68 -3.06 -4.40
N ALA A 226 -19.69 -2.66 -3.65
CA ALA A 226 -21.07 -2.64 -4.11
C ALA A 226 -21.56 -1.19 -4.22
N ASN A 227 -22.53 -0.96 -5.10
CA ASN A 227 -23.37 0.24 -5.13
C ASN A 227 -24.81 -0.15 -5.44
N GLU A 228 -25.69 0.83 -5.61
CA GLU A 228 -27.11 0.62 -5.92
C GLU A 228 -27.35 -0.19 -7.21
N ARG A 229 -26.39 -0.22 -8.13
CA ARG A 229 -26.49 -0.96 -9.39
C ARG A 229 -26.02 -2.41 -9.29
N GLY A 230 -25.18 -2.75 -8.31
CA GLY A 230 -24.67 -4.11 -8.12
C GLY A 230 -23.25 -4.19 -7.56
N GLU A 231 -22.63 -5.34 -7.79
CA GLU A 231 -21.28 -5.66 -7.29
C GLU A 231 -20.23 -5.32 -8.34
N HIS A 232 -19.09 -4.83 -7.92
CA HIS A 232 -17.99 -4.44 -8.78
C HIS A 232 -16.69 -5.07 -8.28
N ALA A 233 -15.80 -5.39 -9.22
CA ALA A 233 -14.49 -5.95 -8.94
C ALA A 233 -13.44 -5.44 -9.92
N LEU A 234 -12.26 -5.09 -9.42
CA LEU A 234 -11.05 -4.96 -10.22
C LEU A 234 -10.32 -6.30 -10.18
N ALA A 235 -10.17 -6.93 -11.34
CA ALA A 235 -9.45 -8.17 -11.49
C ALA A 235 -8.20 -7.97 -12.34
N MET A 236 -7.10 -8.58 -11.93
CA MET A 236 -5.85 -8.62 -12.69
C MET A 236 -5.80 -9.90 -13.52
N LEU A 237 -5.54 -9.73 -14.81
CA LEU A 237 -5.27 -10.80 -15.77
C LEU A 237 -3.81 -11.31 -15.62
N PRO A 238 -3.49 -12.51 -16.11
CA PRO A 238 -2.15 -13.10 -16.00
C PRO A 238 -1.03 -12.27 -16.65
N ASP A 239 -1.36 -11.45 -17.63
CA ASP A 239 -0.45 -10.51 -18.30
C ASP A 239 -0.23 -9.19 -17.52
N GLY A 240 -0.84 -9.06 -16.33
CA GLY A 240 -0.79 -7.87 -15.49
C GLY A 240 -1.83 -6.80 -15.83
N GLN A 241 -2.67 -7.01 -16.85
CA GLN A 241 -3.73 -6.05 -17.17
C GLN A 241 -4.83 -6.06 -16.12
N VAL A 242 -5.17 -4.90 -15.57
CA VAL A 242 -6.35 -4.74 -14.70
C VAL A 242 -7.60 -4.45 -15.53
N ILE A 243 -8.65 -5.24 -15.29
CA ILE A 243 -10.00 -5.08 -15.85
C ILE A 243 -11.02 -4.75 -14.75
N HIS A 244 -12.09 -4.04 -15.12
CA HIS A 244 -13.21 -3.73 -14.24
C HIS A 244 -14.40 -4.61 -14.60
N LEU A 245 -14.80 -5.45 -13.67
CA LEU A 245 -15.98 -6.31 -13.76
C LEU A 245 -17.11 -5.73 -12.92
N PHE A 246 -18.32 -5.84 -13.44
CA PHE A 246 -19.56 -5.46 -12.79
C PHE A 246 -20.55 -6.62 -12.86
N PHE A 247 -21.13 -7.01 -11.74
CA PHE A 247 -22.22 -7.96 -11.64
C PHE A 247 -23.53 -7.23 -11.34
N SER A 248 -24.47 -7.37 -12.25
CA SER A 248 -25.82 -6.81 -12.11
C SER A 248 -26.74 -7.81 -11.39
N PRO A 249 -27.26 -7.50 -10.18
CA PRO A 249 -28.22 -8.36 -9.49
C PRO A 249 -29.56 -8.43 -10.25
N LEU A 250 -29.93 -7.38 -10.99
CA LEU A 250 -31.15 -7.32 -11.81
C LEU A 250 -31.11 -8.32 -12.97
N THR A 251 -30.01 -8.35 -13.71
CA THR A 251 -29.88 -9.21 -14.90
C THR A 251 -29.18 -10.54 -14.61
N ARG A 252 -28.57 -10.67 -13.43
CA ARG A 252 -27.70 -11.79 -13.02
C ARG A 252 -26.57 -12.06 -14.03
N ARG A 253 -26.02 -10.99 -14.61
CA ARG A 253 -24.95 -11.06 -15.63
C ARG A 253 -23.75 -10.24 -15.22
N TRP A 254 -22.59 -10.66 -15.73
CA TRP A 254 -21.34 -9.94 -15.61
C TRP A 254 -21.08 -9.08 -16.84
N TYR A 255 -20.47 -7.93 -16.60
CA TYR A 255 -20.08 -6.96 -17.62
C TYR A 255 -18.65 -6.51 -17.37
N ARG A 256 -17.88 -6.36 -18.45
CA ARG A 256 -16.61 -5.65 -18.44
C ARG A 256 -16.89 -4.17 -18.71
N LEU A 257 -16.54 -3.33 -17.76
CA LEU A 257 -16.68 -1.88 -17.91
C LEU A 257 -15.45 -1.31 -18.63
N PRO A 258 -15.64 -0.28 -19.49
CA PRO A 258 -14.53 0.39 -20.15
C PRO A 258 -13.61 1.05 -19.12
N ARG A 259 -12.31 1.13 -19.43
CA ARG A 259 -11.36 1.86 -18.58
C ARG A 259 -11.73 3.35 -18.56
N ALA A 260 -11.72 3.96 -17.38
CA ALA A 260 -11.86 5.40 -17.24
C ALA A 260 -10.81 6.11 -18.14
N GLY A 261 -11.28 6.83 -19.17
CA GLY A 261 -10.43 7.51 -20.16
C GLY A 261 -10.48 6.97 -21.59
N GLN A 262 -11.16 5.85 -21.86
CA GLN A 262 -11.46 5.43 -23.24
C GLN A 262 -12.84 5.95 -23.65
N HIS A 263 -12.88 7.16 -24.20
CA HIS A 263 -14.02 7.60 -25.00
C HIS A 263 -14.06 6.75 -26.27
N THR A 264 -15.07 5.89 -26.39
CA THR A 264 -15.48 5.36 -27.69
C THR A 264 -15.92 6.53 -28.54
N THR A 265 -15.06 6.93 -29.48
CA THR A 265 -15.46 7.75 -30.61
C THR A 265 -16.34 6.89 -31.49
N ALA A 266 -17.63 7.21 -31.53
CA ALA A 266 -18.54 6.79 -32.59
C ALA A 266 -18.49 7.83 -33.70
#